data_AF-A0A352V662-F1
#
_entry.id   AF-A0A352V662-F1
#
_cell.length_a   1.000
_cell.length_b   1.000
_cell.length_c   1.000
_cell.angle_alpha   90.00
_cell.angle_beta   90.00
_cell.angle_gamma   90.00
#
_symmetry.space_group_name_H-M   'P 1'
#
loop_
_entity.id
_entity.type
_entity.pdbx_description
1 polymer ?
#
loop_
_entity_poly.entity_id
_entity_poly.type
_entity_poly.pdbx_seq_one_letter_code
_entity_poly.pdbx_strand_id
1 'polypeptide(L)'
;MALKKDWDELEKGDWYFINDDTYIAVQYGDDRFLETCVLPINKTTGRASWNWNNSKESPTLRPSIAVYGNGRNNPPTWHGYLTDGKLTIA
;
A
#
# COMPACT_ATOMS: atom_id res chain seq x y z
N MET A 1 -9.53 -13.22 -12.37
CA MET A 1 -9.27 -13.90 -11.09
C MET A 1 -7.77 -13.79 -10.85
N ALA A 2 -7.33 -12.76 -10.12
CA ALA A 2 -5.90 -12.57 -9.89
C ALA A 2 -5.41 -13.72 -9.02
N LEU A 3 -4.39 -14.44 -9.51
CA LEU A 3 -3.69 -15.47 -8.75
C LEU A 3 -3.24 -14.81 -7.43
N LYS A 4 -3.75 -15.34 -6.34
CA LYS A 4 -3.33 -15.01 -4.98
C LYS A 4 -1.85 -15.37 -4.93
N LYS A 5 -0.97 -14.41 -5.22
CA LYS A 5 0.48 -14.55 -5.03
C LYS A 5 0.62 -15.07 -3.59
N ASP A 6 1.28 -16.22 -3.42
CA ASP A 6 1.41 -16.81 -2.09
C ASP A 6 2.05 -15.74 -1.21
N TRP A 7 1.43 -15.47 -0.05
CA TRP A 7 1.83 -14.35 0.80
C TRP A 7 3.30 -14.46 1.26
N ASP A 8 3.84 -15.68 1.20
CA ASP A 8 5.20 -16.06 1.52
C ASP A 8 6.23 -15.71 0.42
N GLU A 9 5.79 -15.38 -0.80
CA GLU A 9 6.66 -15.01 -1.94
C GLU A 9 6.75 -13.49 -2.17
N LEU A 10 6.16 -12.71 -1.27
CA LEU A 10 6.07 -11.27 -1.44
C LEU A 10 7.33 -10.58 -0.93
N GLU A 11 7.90 -9.72 -1.77
CA GLU A 11 9.10 -8.97 -1.44
C GLU A 11 8.77 -7.53 -1.02
N LYS A 12 9.70 -6.89 -0.31
CA LYS A 12 9.63 -5.45 -0.04
C LYS A 12 9.52 -4.68 -1.37
N GLY A 13 8.53 -3.81 -1.49
CA GLY A 13 8.27 -3.11 -2.74
C GLY A 13 7.09 -3.64 -3.53
N ASP A 14 6.70 -4.90 -3.28
CA ASP A 14 5.59 -5.52 -3.98
C ASP A 14 4.26 -4.85 -3.62
N TRP A 15 3.36 -4.85 -4.61
CA TRP A 15 1.98 -4.45 -4.44
C TRP A 15 1.08 -5.29 -5.35
N TYR A 16 -0.19 -5.43 -4.96
CA TYR A 16 -1.18 -6.17 -5.74
C TYR A 16 -2.59 -5.81 -5.30
N PHE A 17 -3.53 -5.99 -6.22
CA PHE A 17 -4.95 -5.81 -5.97
C PHE A 17 -5.54 -7.02 -5.25
N ILE A 18 -6.44 -6.77 -4.31
CA ILE A 18 -7.18 -7.80 -3.58
C ILE A 18 -8.67 -7.45 -3.50
N ASN A 19 -9.50 -8.45 -3.17
CA ASN A 19 -10.96 -8.33 -3.05
C ASN A 19 -11.57 -7.63 -4.28
N ASP A 20 -11.44 -8.25 -5.45
CA ASP A 20 -11.96 -7.76 -6.73
C ASP A 20 -11.55 -6.31 -7.04
N ASP A 21 -10.26 -6.02 -6.83
CA ASP A 21 -9.63 -4.72 -7.08
C ASP A 21 -10.23 -3.56 -6.26
N THR A 22 -10.88 -3.88 -5.15
CA THR A 22 -11.41 -2.88 -4.21
C THR A 22 -10.31 -2.35 -3.28
N TYR A 23 -9.27 -3.15 -3.04
CA TYR A 23 -8.13 -2.77 -2.20
C TYR A 23 -6.80 -3.08 -2.90
N ILE A 24 -5.76 -2.37 -2.48
CA ILE A 24 -4.38 -2.64 -2.84
C ILE A 24 -3.62 -2.99 -1.56
N ALA A 25 -2.95 -4.14 -1.60
CA ALA A 25 -1.98 -4.55 -0.60
C ALA A 25 -0.61 -4.04 -1.03
N VAL A 26 0.15 -3.51 -0.08
CA VAL A 26 1.49 -2.95 -0.27
C VAL A 26 2.42 -3.59 0.75
N GLN A 27 3.54 -4.15 0.30
CA GLN A 27 4.55 -4.76 1.16
C GLN A 27 5.66 -3.75 1.46
N TYR A 28 5.82 -3.44 2.73
CA TYR A 28 6.75 -2.43 3.23
C TYR A 28 7.54 -2.98 4.41
N GLY A 29 8.63 -2.28 4.76
CA GLY A 29 9.50 -2.66 5.86
C GLY A 29 10.99 -2.64 5.52
N ASP A 30 11.77 -3.38 6.29
CA ASP A 30 13.21 -3.59 6.11
C ASP A 30 13.53 -5.08 6.00
N ASP A 31 14.81 -5.42 5.82
CA ASP A 31 15.24 -6.82 5.62
C ASP A 31 15.00 -7.72 6.83
N ARG A 32 14.66 -7.14 7.99
CA ARG A 32 14.39 -7.87 9.24
C ARG A 32 12.89 -7.99 9.53
N PHE A 33 12.07 -7.15 8.89
CA PHE A 33 10.65 -7.09 9.17
C PHE A 33 9.87 -6.61 7.94
N LEU A 34 9.00 -7.50 7.44
CA LEU A 34 8.12 -7.25 6.31
C LEU A 34 6.67 -7.22 6.79
N GLU A 35 5.95 -6.16 6.43
CA GLU A 35 4.53 -5.99 6.76
C GLU A 35 3.71 -5.61 5.52
N THR A 36 2.42 -5.95 5.57
CA THR A 36 1.46 -5.60 4.52
C THR A 36 0.52 -4.48 4.98
N CYS A 37 0.41 -3.43 4.17
CA CYS A 37 -0.57 -2.39 4.34
C CYS A 37 -1.69 -2.61 3.32
N VAL A 38 -2.94 -2.73 3.79
CA VAL A 38 -4.10 -2.87 2.92
C VAL A 38 -4.85 -1.55 2.86
N LEU A 39 -5.02 -1.05 1.64
CA LEU A 39 -5.52 0.29 1.39
C LEU A 39 -6.72 0.24 0.43
N PRO A 40 -7.84 0.91 0.75
CA PRO A 40 -9.01 0.93 -0.12
C PRO A 40 -8.72 1.78 -1.37
N ILE A 41 -9.07 1.25 -2.55
CA ILE A 41 -8.91 1.96 -3.83
C ILE A 41 -10.22 2.68 -4.19
N ASN A 42 -11.36 2.11 -3.80
CA ASN A 42 -12.68 2.56 -4.24
C ASN A 42 -13.44 3.45 -3.24
N LYS A 43 -12.75 4.21 -2.40
CA LYS A 43 -13.46 5.06 -1.43
C LYS A 43 -12.86 6.45 -1.27
N THR A 44 -13.61 7.40 -1.81
CA THR A 44 -13.91 8.75 -1.32
C THR A 44 -14.29 8.85 0.17
N THR A 45 -13.95 7.86 1.02
CA THR A 45 -14.26 7.91 2.46
C THR A 45 -13.05 8.41 3.25
N GLY A 46 -13.01 9.72 3.43
CA GLY A 46 -12.62 10.33 4.71
C GLY A 46 -11.13 10.57 4.98
N ARG A 47 -10.19 9.99 4.23
CA ARG A 47 -8.82 10.56 4.17
C ARG A 47 -8.81 11.53 3.00
N ALA A 48 -8.92 12.82 3.29
CA ALA A 48 -9.06 13.95 2.36
C ALA A 48 -7.90 14.14 1.35
N SER A 49 -7.13 13.10 1.11
CA SER A 49 -5.92 13.14 0.32
C SER A 49 -5.77 11.90 -0.56
N TRP A 50 -6.60 10.85 -0.39
CA TRP A 50 -6.45 9.58 -1.11
C TRP A 50 -6.81 9.74 -2.60
N ASN A 51 -5.81 9.80 -3.47
CA ASN A 51 -5.93 9.97 -4.91
C ASN A 51 -5.36 8.74 -5.62
N TRP A 52 -6.22 8.10 -6.41
CA TRP A 52 -5.98 6.88 -7.17
C TRP A 52 -6.02 7.21 -8.66
N ASN A 53 -5.01 6.81 -9.43
CA ASN A 53 -4.91 7.14 -10.86
C ASN A 53 -5.68 6.22 -11.81
N ASN A 54 -6.47 5.25 -11.29
CA ASN A 54 -7.18 4.25 -12.11
C ASN A 54 -6.30 3.33 -12.98
N SER A 55 -4.99 3.24 -12.73
CA SER A 55 -4.08 2.36 -13.49
C SER A 55 -3.76 1.08 -12.72
N LYS A 56 -4.16 -0.09 -13.26
CA LYS A 56 -3.81 -1.38 -12.65
C LYS A 56 -2.39 -1.85 -12.96
N GLU A 57 -1.79 -1.34 -14.03
CA GLU A 57 -0.43 -1.68 -14.44
C GLU A 57 0.61 -0.81 -13.74
N SER A 58 0.25 0.45 -13.47
CA SER A 58 1.11 1.48 -12.88
C SER A 58 0.35 2.30 -11.82
N PRO A 59 -0.05 1.66 -10.70
CA PRO A 59 -0.84 2.30 -9.65
C PRO A 59 -0.11 3.50 -9.07
N THR A 60 -0.86 4.58 -8.84
CA THR A 60 -0.41 5.71 -8.04
C THR A 60 -1.42 5.98 -6.94
N LEU A 61 -0.92 6.05 -5.70
CA LEU A 61 -1.67 6.39 -4.49
C LEU A 61 -1.03 7.62 -3.84
N ARG A 62 -1.79 8.71 -3.75
CA ARG A 62 -1.43 9.92 -2.99
C ARG A 62 -2.45 10.14 -1.87
N PRO A 63 -2.14 10.84 -0.76
CA PRO A 63 -0.83 11.36 -0.43
C PRO A 63 0.03 10.17 0.05
N SER A 64 1.15 10.46 0.69
CA SER A 64 1.97 9.44 1.33
C SER A 64 1.17 8.46 2.19
N ILE A 65 1.50 7.18 2.08
CA ILE A 65 1.04 6.09 2.92
C ILE A 65 1.82 6.17 4.23
N ALA A 66 1.14 6.50 5.32
CA ALA A 66 1.70 6.50 6.66
C ALA A 66 1.10 5.32 7.45
N VAL A 67 1.95 4.38 7.82
CA VAL A 67 1.61 3.27 8.69
C VAL A 67 2.07 3.62 10.09
N TYR A 68 1.13 3.64 11.02
CA TYR A 68 1.39 3.82 12.44
C TYR A 68 1.38 2.43 13.09
N GLY A 69 2.37 2.16 13.95
CA GLY A 69 2.37 0.97 14.81
C GLY A 69 1.22 1.01 15.84
N ASN A 70 1.43 0.42 17.02
CA ASN A 70 0.43 0.37 18.11
C ASN A 70 0.02 1.76 18.65
N GLY A 71 -0.80 2.49 17.90
CA GLY A 71 -1.38 3.79 18.24
C GLY A 71 -1.00 4.93 17.29
N ARG A 72 -1.98 5.77 16.96
CA ARG A 72 -1.84 6.97 16.10
C ARG A 72 -0.96 8.09 16.71
N ASN A 73 -0.60 7.98 17.98
CA ASN A 73 0.21 8.98 18.69
C ASN A 73 1.73 8.73 18.58
N ASN A 74 2.13 7.59 18.02
CA ASN A 74 3.54 7.31 17.74
C ASN A 74 3.91 7.83 16.35
N PRO A 75 5.19 8.13 16.06
CA PRO A 75 5.62 8.38 14.69
C PRO A 75 5.30 7.16 13.80
N PRO A 76 5.04 7.37 12.50
CA PRO A 76 4.79 6.24 11.60
C PRO A 76 6.01 5.31 11.58
N THR A 77 5.76 4.00 11.68
CA THR A 77 6.79 2.97 11.54
C THR A 77 7.27 2.88 10.10
N TRP A 78 6.42 3.28 9.16
CA TRP A 78 6.78 3.43 7.76
C TRP A 78 5.99 4.55 7.08
N HIS A 79 6.68 5.31 6.22
CA HIS A 79 6.13 6.43 5.48
C HIS A 79 6.69 6.44 4.06
N GLY A 80 5.81 6.42 3.07
CA GLY A 80 6.22 6.34 1.66
C GLY A 80 5.10 6.62 0.67
N TYR A 81 5.36 6.37 -0.61
CA TYR A 81 4.43 6.60 -1.71
C TYR A 81 4.42 5.39 -2.65
N LEU A 82 3.25 5.09 -3.23
CA LEU A 82 3.14 4.26 -4.42
C LEU A 82 2.94 5.19 -5.62
N THR A 83 3.93 5.28 -6.50
CA THR A 83 3.87 6.13 -7.71
C THR A 83 4.33 5.31 -8.90
N ASP A 84 3.53 5.28 -9.96
CA ASP A 84 3.78 4.53 -11.19
C ASP A 84 4.17 3.06 -10.94
N GLY A 85 3.50 2.41 -9.98
CA GLY A 85 3.79 1.01 -9.61
C GLY A 85 5.08 0.81 -8.80
N LYS A 86 5.66 1.87 -8.22
CA LYS A 86 6.87 1.78 -7.41
C LYS A 86 6.67 2.37 -6.02
N LEU A 87 7.13 1.63 -5.02
CA LEU A 87 7.22 2.14 -3.65
C LEU A 87 8.48 2.98 -3.47
N THR A 88 8.29 4.16 -2.88
CA THR A 88 9.38 5.07 -2.50
C THR A 88 9.20 5.47 -1.04
N ILE A 89 10.30 5.55 -0.31
CA ILE A 89 10.30 6.02 1.08
C ILE A 89 10.33 7.55 1.05
N ALA A 90 9.53 8.18 1.93
CA ALA A 90 9.40 9.63 2.03
C ALA A 90 10.55 10.28 2.81
#